data_AF-A0A318ZM35-F1
#
_entry.id   AF-A0A318ZM35-F1
#
_cell.length_a   1.000
_cell.length_b   1.000
_cell.length_c   1.000
_cell.angle_alpha   90.00
_cell.angle_beta   90.00
_cell.angle_gamma   90.00
#
_symmetry.space_group_name_H-M   'P 1'
#
loop_
_entity.id
_entity.type
_entity.pdbx_description
1 polymer ?
#
loop_
_entity_poly.entity_id
_entity_poly.type
_entity_poly.pdbx_seq_one_letter_code
_entity_poly.pdbx_strand_id
1 'polypeptide(L)'
;MHLKTYFLALLFTPFALATTTTTTTNTPNPIAQRAPATSGLLSELPTIFQGATELLSPDTVDKLETIVSGGAVLLGGDTPQNLQKLLSSTNIDKLQRLIDNADRLLTPGFVNETTQLIDMANPLVSDVGKIMNALIGSE
;
A
#
# COMPACT_ATOMS: atom_id res chain seq x y z
N MET A 1 40.09 -50.28 -22.82
CA MET A 1 41.37 -49.79 -22.29
C MET A 1 41.20 -49.56 -20.79
N HIS A 2 41.71 -50.54 -20.03
CA HIS A 2 42.10 -50.56 -18.61
C HIS A 2 41.31 -49.77 -17.54
N LEU A 3 40.59 -50.50 -16.68
CA LEU A 3 40.87 -50.54 -15.24
C LEU A 3 40.28 -51.81 -14.60
N LYS A 4 41.09 -52.87 -14.51
CA LYS A 4 41.65 -53.46 -13.28
C LYS A 4 40.67 -54.25 -12.40
N THR A 5 40.68 -55.54 -12.69
CA THR A 5 40.56 -56.68 -11.79
C THR A 5 41.14 -56.42 -10.40
N TYR A 6 40.33 -56.57 -9.34
CA TYR A 6 40.80 -57.00 -8.03
C TYR A 6 40.00 -58.21 -7.57
N PHE A 7 40.78 -59.23 -7.25
CA PHE A 7 40.42 -60.55 -6.79
C PHE A 7 40.29 -60.51 -5.26
N LEU A 8 39.38 -61.34 -4.72
CA LEU A 8 39.42 -61.92 -3.37
C LEU A 8 38.90 -61.08 -2.18
N ALA A 9 37.68 -61.39 -1.71
CA ALA A 9 37.42 -61.77 -0.31
C ALA A 9 35.99 -62.33 -0.16
N LEU A 10 35.94 -63.61 0.13
CA LEU A 10 34.79 -64.45 0.45
C LEU A 10 34.39 -64.21 1.91
N LEU A 11 33.16 -63.76 2.19
CA LEU A 11 32.50 -63.71 3.50
C LEU A 11 30.98 -63.53 3.23
N PHE A 12 30.22 -64.60 3.00
CA PHE A 12 29.58 -65.48 3.99
C PHE A 12 28.65 -64.75 4.98
N THR A 13 27.41 -64.44 4.56
CA THR A 13 26.24 -64.42 5.45
C THR A 13 24.97 -64.81 4.67
N PRO A 14 24.14 -65.74 5.17
CA PRO A 14 23.08 -66.35 4.39
C PRO A 14 21.80 -65.51 4.30
N PHE A 15 21.21 -65.62 3.12
CA PHE A 15 19.77 -65.53 2.86
C PHE A 15 19.00 -66.48 3.80
N ALA A 16 17.97 -66.00 4.49
CA ALA A 16 16.88 -66.80 5.07
C ALA A 16 15.59 -65.99 4.83
N LEU A 17 14.85 -66.26 3.75
CA LEU A 17 13.78 -67.25 3.58
C LEU A 17 12.73 -67.22 4.70
N ALA A 18 11.54 -66.72 4.33
CA ALA A 18 10.37 -66.57 5.19
C ALA A 18 9.92 -67.89 5.82
N THR A 19 9.61 -67.85 7.12
CA THR A 19 8.78 -68.85 7.79
C THR A 19 7.58 -68.15 8.41
N THR A 20 6.40 -68.37 7.82
CA THR A 20 5.12 -68.12 8.47
C THR A 20 4.97 -69.12 9.62
N THR A 21 5.07 -68.66 10.86
CA THR A 21 4.69 -69.46 12.02
C THR A 21 3.53 -68.75 12.70
N THR A 22 2.31 -69.19 12.39
CA THR A 22 1.15 -69.04 13.25
C THR A 22 1.44 -69.82 14.53
N THR A 23 1.70 -69.11 15.62
CA THR A 23 1.73 -69.70 16.96
C THR A 23 0.76 -68.92 17.84
N THR A 24 -0.38 -69.55 18.08
CA THR A 24 -1.35 -69.21 19.11
C THR A 24 -0.75 -69.49 20.48
N THR A 25 -0.22 -68.47 21.17
CA THR A 25 0.07 -68.52 22.61
C THR A 25 -0.82 -67.53 23.34
N ASN A 26 -1.83 -68.04 24.02
CA ASN A 26 -2.68 -67.29 24.94
C ASN A 26 -1.89 -66.94 26.21
N THR A 27 -1.21 -65.79 26.19
CA THR A 27 -0.82 -65.05 27.40
C THR A 27 -1.74 -63.84 27.54
N PRO A 28 -2.29 -63.51 28.72
CA PRO A 28 -3.04 -62.26 28.89
C PRO A 28 -2.14 -61.10 28.47
N ASN A 29 -2.53 -60.36 27.45
CA ASN A 29 -1.80 -59.18 26.98
C ASN A 29 -1.65 -58.21 28.18
N PRO A 30 -0.43 -57.86 28.63
CA PRO A 30 -0.30 -56.76 29.57
C PRO A 30 -0.92 -55.55 28.86
N ILE A 31 -1.83 -54.87 29.53
CA ILE A 31 -2.45 -53.66 28.99
C ILE A 31 -1.30 -52.68 28.79
N ALA A 32 -0.80 -52.56 27.55
CA ALA A 32 0.19 -51.57 27.20
C ALA A 32 -0.38 -50.22 27.66
N GLN A 33 0.37 -49.50 28.49
CA GLN A 33 0.00 -48.17 28.94
C GLN A 33 -0.42 -47.38 27.70
N ARG A 34 -1.68 -46.92 27.69
CA ARG A 34 -2.19 -46.06 26.60
C ARG A 34 -1.13 -45.00 26.34
N ALA A 35 -0.63 -44.93 25.09
CA ALA A 35 0.28 -43.86 24.69
C ALA A 35 -0.32 -42.53 25.20
N PRO A 36 0.48 -41.65 25.85
CA PRO A 36 -0.05 -40.41 26.39
C PRO A 36 -0.82 -39.75 25.26
N ALA A 37 -2.08 -39.39 25.53
CA ALA A 37 -2.92 -38.73 24.55
C ALA A 37 -2.08 -37.62 23.91
N THR A 38 -1.85 -37.72 22.60
CA THR A 38 -1.02 -36.75 21.89
C THR A 38 -1.64 -35.39 22.19
N SER A 39 -0.89 -34.59 22.94
CA SER A 39 -1.15 -33.19 23.25
C SER A 39 -1.05 -32.37 21.96
N GLY A 40 -1.89 -32.71 20.99
CA GLY A 40 -1.96 -32.13 19.66
C GLY A 40 -3.33 -31.49 19.50
N LEU A 41 -3.35 -30.27 19.01
CA LEU A 41 -4.51 -29.39 18.77
C LEU A 41 -5.34 -29.01 19.99
N LEU A 42 -5.71 -29.94 20.88
CA LEU A 42 -6.54 -29.63 22.06
C LEU A 42 -5.77 -28.85 23.14
N SER A 43 -4.46 -29.03 23.22
CA SER A 43 -3.57 -28.25 24.09
C SER A 43 -3.16 -26.90 23.48
N GLU A 44 -3.28 -26.73 22.17
CA GLU A 44 -2.96 -25.50 21.44
C GLU A 44 -4.19 -24.61 21.22
N LEU A 45 -5.40 -25.17 21.35
CA LEU A 45 -6.66 -24.43 21.33
C LEU A 45 -6.66 -23.18 22.22
N PRO A 46 -6.16 -23.22 23.48
CA PRO A 46 -6.07 -22.03 24.32
C PRO A 46 -5.20 -20.94 23.71
N THR A 47 -4.07 -21.31 23.11
CA THR A 47 -3.12 -20.37 22.48
C THR A 47 -3.71 -19.78 21.19
N ILE A 48 -4.35 -20.60 20.36
CA ILE A 48 -5.05 -20.16 19.15
C ILE A 48 -6.21 -19.22 19.52
N PHE A 49 -6.96 -19.55 20.57
CA PHE A 49 -8.07 -18.73 21.07
C PHE A 49 -7.59 -17.40 21.65
N GLN A 50 -6.46 -17.39 22.38
CA GLN A 50 -5.82 -16.18 22.87
C GLN A 50 -5.40 -15.26 21.70
N GLY A 51 -4.74 -15.82 20.68
CA GLY A 51 -4.34 -15.08 19.49
C GLY A 51 -5.52 -14.52 18.70
N ALA A 52 -6.60 -15.29 18.54
CA ALA A 52 -7.83 -14.82 17.90
C ALA A 52 -8.51 -13.69 18.72
N THR A 53 -8.46 -13.76 20.06
CA THR A 53 -9.01 -12.73 20.95
C THR A 53 -8.20 -11.43 20.88
N GLU A 54 -6.88 -11.52 20.67
CA GLU A 54 -6.02 -10.35 20.45
C GLU A 54 -6.29 -9.68 19.09
N LEU A 55 -6.52 -10.46 18.02
CA LEU A 55 -6.92 -9.94 16.71
C LEU A 55 -8.34 -9.34 16.69
N LEU A 56 -9.25 -9.90 17.48
CA LEU A 56 -10.63 -9.42 17.64
C LEU A 56 -10.79 -8.47 18.84
N SER A 57 -9.68 -8.03 19.46
CA SER A 57 -9.73 -7.06 20.55
C SER A 57 -10.32 -5.74 20.03
N PRO A 58 -11.11 -5.02 20.84
CA PRO A 58 -11.73 -3.76 20.44
C PRO A 58 -10.73 -2.78 19.82
N ASP A 59 -9.54 -2.64 20.43
CA ASP A 59 -8.49 -1.74 19.94
C ASP A 59 -7.98 -2.11 18.53
N THR A 60 -7.86 -3.40 18.22
CA THR A 60 -7.43 -3.86 16.88
C THR A 60 -8.55 -3.66 15.86
N VAL A 61 -9.80 -3.93 16.25
CA VAL A 61 -10.97 -3.70 15.40
C VAL A 61 -11.16 -2.22 15.10
N ASP A 62 -11.03 -1.33 16.09
CA ASP A 62 -11.13 0.13 15.92
C ASP A 62 -10.04 0.67 14.99
N LYS A 63 -8.81 0.16 15.11
CA LYS A 63 -7.70 0.51 14.22
C LYS A 63 -7.95 0.01 12.80
N LEU A 64 -8.45 -1.22 12.63
CA LEU A 64 -8.82 -1.77 11.34
C LEU A 64 -9.97 -1.00 10.71
N GLU A 65 -10.99 -0.63 11.47
CA GLU A 65 -12.09 0.22 11.00
C GLU A 65 -11.58 1.58 10.54
N THR A 66 -10.67 2.20 11.30
CA THR A 66 -10.04 3.46 10.92
C THR A 66 -9.22 3.32 9.62
N ILE A 67 -8.42 2.26 9.50
CA ILE A 67 -7.60 1.99 8.31
C ILE A 67 -8.48 1.69 7.09
N VAL A 68 -9.53 0.87 7.25
CA VAL A 68 -10.45 0.51 6.16
C VAL A 68 -11.29 1.71 5.77
N SER A 69 -11.78 2.51 6.72
CA SER A 69 -12.53 3.74 6.44
C SER A 69 -11.66 4.79 5.78
N GLY A 70 -10.45 5.02 6.29
CA GLY A 70 -9.48 5.91 5.68
C GLY A 70 -9.09 5.44 4.27
N GLY A 71 -8.83 4.15 4.10
CA GLY A 71 -8.57 3.53 2.80
C GLY A 71 -9.76 3.63 1.85
N ALA A 72 -10.99 3.46 2.33
CA ALA A 72 -12.20 3.60 1.51
C ALA A 72 -12.42 5.04 1.03
N VAL A 73 -12.03 6.05 1.82
CA VAL A 73 -12.07 7.45 1.36
C VAL A 73 -11.03 7.72 0.29
N LEU A 74 -9.83 7.15 0.42
CA LEU A 74 -8.72 7.37 -0.52
C LEU A 74 -8.84 6.55 -1.81
N LEU A 75 -9.37 5.33 -1.72
CA LEU A 75 -9.44 4.35 -2.81
C LEU A 75 -10.86 4.15 -3.36
N GLY A 76 -11.87 4.56 -2.61
CA GLY A 76 -13.28 4.42 -2.98
C GLY A 76 -13.89 5.72 -3.49
N GLY A 77 -15.11 5.59 -4.00
CA GLY A 77 -15.88 6.70 -4.57
C GLY A 77 -15.15 7.39 -5.71
N ASP A 78 -15.35 8.71 -5.81
CA ASP A 78 -14.76 9.52 -6.87
C ASP A 78 -13.37 10.07 -6.52
N THR A 79 -12.83 9.79 -5.32
CA THR A 79 -11.55 10.36 -4.85
C THR A 79 -10.38 10.02 -5.76
N PRO A 80 -10.12 8.74 -6.13
CA PRO A 80 -9.02 8.42 -7.06
C PRO A 80 -9.18 9.11 -8.42
N GLN A 81 -10.41 9.19 -8.93
CA GLN A 81 -10.70 9.78 -10.25
C GLN A 81 -10.49 11.30 -10.23
N ASN A 82 -10.93 11.97 -9.15
CA ASN A 82 -10.72 13.39 -8.95
C ASN A 82 -9.24 13.72 -8.78
N LEU A 83 -8.51 12.92 -8.00
CA LEU A 83 -7.06 13.06 -7.86
C LEU A 83 -6.34 12.83 -9.20
N GLN A 84 -6.72 11.81 -9.96
CA GLN A 84 -6.15 11.58 -11.30
C GLN A 84 -6.44 12.74 -12.25
N LYS A 85 -7.64 13.33 -12.20
CA LYS A 85 -7.98 14.49 -13.02
C LYS A 85 -7.19 15.72 -12.60
N LEU A 86 -7.10 16.01 -11.30
CA LEU A 86 -6.35 17.15 -10.76
C LEU A 86 -4.85 17.02 -11.03
N LEU A 87 -4.29 15.83 -10.82
CA LEU A 87 -2.90 15.48 -11.03
C LEU A 87 -2.61 14.96 -12.45
N SER A 88 -3.55 15.12 -13.38
CA SER A 88 -3.32 14.75 -14.78
C SER A 88 -2.24 15.65 -15.36
N SER A 89 -1.41 15.10 -16.27
CA SER A 89 -0.36 15.87 -16.96
C SER A 89 -0.91 17.17 -17.51
N THR A 90 -2.04 17.12 -18.21
CA THR A 90 -2.70 18.31 -18.76
C THR A 90 -3.00 19.39 -17.73
N ASN A 91 -3.46 19.01 -16.53
CA ASN A 91 -3.75 19.98 -15.47
C ASN A 91 -2.48 20.51 -14.84
N ILE A 92 -1.49 19.66 -14.60
CA ILE A 92 -0.17 20.06 -14.09
C ILE A 92 0.50 21.04 -15.08
N ASP A 93 0.48 20.76 -16.38
CA ASP A 93 1.04 21.63 -17.43
C ASP A 93 0.33 22.99 -17.48
N LYS A 94 -0.99 23.01 -17.29
CA LYS A 94 -1.76 24.26 -17.20
C LYS A 94 -1.40 25.05 -15.95
N LEU A 95 -1.26 24.39 -14.81
CA LEU A 95 -0.86 25.03 -13.56
C LEU A 95 0.56 25.57 -13.66
N GLN A 96 1.49 24.80 -14.21
CA GLN A 96 2.87 25.24 -14.42
C GLN A 96 2.92 26.47 -15.32
N ARG A 97 2.21 26.46 -16.46
CA ARG A 97 2.10 27.65 -17.32
C ARG A 97 1.49 28.85 -16.61
N LEU A 98 0.49 28.65 -15.75
CA LEU A 98 -0.09 29.74 -14.97
C LEU A 98 0.92 30.31 -13.99
N ILE A 99 1.66 29.45 -13.29
CA ILE A 99 2.72 29.83 -12.36
C ILE A 99 3.85 30.56 -13.11
N ASP A 100 4.29 30.07 -14.26
CA ASP A 100 5.32 30.72 -15.07
C ASP A 100 4.89 32.12 -15.54
N ASN A 101 3.63 32.28 -15.95
CA ASN A 101 3.10 33.59 -16.31
C ASN A 101 2.98 34.50 -15.09
N ALA A 102 2.51 33.97 -13.97
CA ALA A 102 2.41 34.72 -12.72
C ALA A 102 3.79 35.19 -12.25
N ASP A 103 4.82 34.34 -12.31
CA ASP A 103 6.20 34.70 -11.96
C ASP A 103 6.72 35.88 -12.80
N ARG A 104 6.49 35.84 -14.12
CA ARG A 104 6.87 36.93 -15.03
C ARG A 104 6.13 38.23 -14.73
N LEU A 105 4.83 38.15 -14.41
CA LEU A 105 3.97 39.30 -14.15
C LEU A 105 4.15 39.87 -12.73
N LEU A 106 4.54 39.05 -11.76
CA LEU A 106 4.71 39.45 -10.36
C LEU A 106 6.15 39.81 -10.03
N THR A 107 6.99 40.05 -11.05
CA THR A 107 8.32 40.63 -10.84
C THR A 107 8.20 42.07 -10.32
N PRO A 108 9.05 42.50 -9.37
CA PRO A 108 9.02 43.87 -8.87
C PRO A 108 9.14 44.92 -9.96
N GLY A 109 9.93 44.65 -11.01
CA GLY A 109 10.07 45.53 -12.18
C GLY A 109 8.76 45.71 -12.94
N PHE A 110 8.14 44.60 -13.39
CA PHE A 110 6.89 44.66 -14.15
C PHE A 110 5.74 45.30 -13.34
N VAL A 111 5.62 44.95 -12.06
CA VAL A 111 4.59 45.52 -11.18
C VAL A 111 4.81 47.03 -11.00
N ASN A 112 6.03 47.46 -10.68
CA ASN A 112 6.33 48.88 -10.49
C ASN A 112 6.14 49.70 -11.78
N GLU A 113 6.62 49.21 -12.92
CA GLU A 113 6.42 49.86 -14.22
C GLU A 113 4.94 49.97 -14.58
N THR A 114 4.16 48.91 -14.34
CA THR A 114 2.71 48.91 -14.61
C THR A 114 1.98 49.88 -13.67
N THR A 115 2.32 49.92 -12.38
CA THR A 115 1.77 50.90 -11.44
C THR A 115 2.09 52.32 -11.86
N GLN A 116 3.34 52.60 -12.24
CA GLN A 116 3.72 53.94 -12.72
C GLN A 116 2.98 54.32 -14.01
N LEU A 117 2.81 53.39 -14.94
CA LEU A 117 2.02 53.62 -16.15
C LEU A 117 0.56 53.97 -15.81
N ILE A 118 -0.05 53.26 -14.86
CA ILE A 118 -1.40 53.54 -14.38
C ILE A 118 -1.47 54.93 -13.73
N ASP A 119 -0.50 55.28 -12.90
CA ASP A 119 -0.43 56.58 -12.23
C ASP A 119 -0.31 57.74 -13.24
N MET A 120 0.47 57.56 -14.31
CA MET A 120 0.60 58.53 -15.40
C MET A 120 -0.66 58.61 -16.28
N ALA A 121 -1.36 57.49 -16.48
CA ALA A 121 -2.57 57.45 -17.30
C ALA A 121 -3.79 58.06 -16.59
N ASN A 122 -3.87 57.94 -15.27
CA ASN A 122 -5.00 58.42 -14.47
C ASN A 122 -5.37 59.90 -14.70
N PRO A 123 -4.43 60.88 -14.68
CA PRO A 123 -4.76 62.28 -14.97
C PRO A 123 -5.23 62.49 -16.42
N LEU A 124 -4.66 61.77 -17.39
CA LEU A 124 -5.07 61.88 -18.80
C LEU A 124 -6.52 61.43 -18.98
N VAL A 125 -6.93 60.33 -18.34
CA VAL A 125 -8.32 59.86 -18.38
C VAL A 125 -9.27 60.88 -17.73
N SER A 126 -8.86 61.48 -16.60
CA SER A 126 -9.65 62.52 -15.93
C SER A 126 -9.84 63.76 -16.81
N ASP A 127 -8.78 64.23 -17.47
CA ASP A 127 -8.81 65.44 -18.28
C ASP A 127 -9.64 65.23 -19.56
N VAL A 128 -9.55 64.06 -20.19
CA VAL A 128 -10.45 63.68 -21.29
C VAL A 128 -11.91 63.68 -20.83
N GLY A 129 -12.20 63.15 -19.64
CA GLY A 129 -13.55 63.18 -19.07
C GLY A 129 -14.09 64.60 -18.84
N LYS A 130 -13.25 65.51 -18.32
CA LYS A 130 -13.62 66.93 -18.15
C LYS A 130 -13.90 67.60 -19.49
N ILE A 131 -13.07 67.35 -20.50
CA ILE A 131 -13.25 67.91 -21.84
C ILE A 131 -14.56 67.41 -22.45
N MET A 132 -14.84 66.12 -22.38
CA MET A 132 -16.10 65.55 -22.90
C MET A 132 -17.33 66.13 -22.20
N ASN A 133 -17.30 66.24 -20.87
CA ASN A 133 -18.38 66.86 -20.11
C ASN A 133 -18.55 68.35 -20.45
N ALA A 134 -17.46 69.06 -20.69
CA ALA A 134 -17.50 70.45 -21.11
C ALA A 134 -18.04 70.62 -22.54
N LEU A 135 -17.80 69.67 -23.45
CA LEU A 135 -18.31 69.71 -24.83
C LEU A 135 -19.79 69.28 -24.93
N ILE A 136 -20.21 68.31 -24.13
CA ILE A 136 -21.58 67.74 -24.18
C ILE A 136 -22.53 68.49 -23.24
N GLY A 137 -22.02 68.98 -22.11
CA GLY A 137 -22.80 69.74 -21.11
C GLY A 137 -22.86 71.25 -21.37
N SER A 138 -22.33 71.71 -22.52
CA SER A 138 -22.37 73.12 -22.93
C SER A 138 -23.60 73.51 -23.76
N GLU A 139 -24.68 72.72 -23.74
CA GLU A 139 -26.01 73.10 -24.24
C GLU A 139 -27.00 73.36 -23.10
#